data_AF-A0A381R4W4-F1
#
_entry.id   AF-A0A381R4W4-F1
#
_cell.length_a   1.000
_cell.length_b   1.000
_cell.length_c   1.000
_cell.angle_alpha   90.00
_cell.angle_beta   90.00
_cell.angle_gamma   90.00
#
_symmetry.space_group_name_H-M   'P 1'
#
loop_
_entity.id
_entity.type
_entity.pdbx_description
1 polymer ?
#
loop_
_entity_poly.entity_id
_entity_poly.type
_entity_poly.pdbx_seq_one_letter_code
_entity_poly.pdbx_strand_id
1 'polypeptide(L)'
;VFPKIKKIQKVWNFVLNNRLLLLIIIVFSHLFIASCANHQLVRNSELWQERLDVVNGLSEYRIKGSLSLLMNRSSFVGSFDCFKGNFASKFIVRDYFGKPVLTFDPNHPELIVNDSAFDALKNNFIFNNDNEFNILSSLLALPVNIEQDRLIYDDKGWLIQVKYPEWTVHYESYQTLNGLVIPKKITIKGRSFRLTLVNSVLEI
;
A
#
# COMPACT_ATOMS: atom_id res chain seq x y z
N VAL A 1 58.03 -25.53 -17.39
CA VAL A 1 57.89 -24.62 -16.23
C VAL A 1 57.33 -23.28 -16.70
N PHE A 2 56.30 -22.80 -16.00
CA PHE A 2 55.23 -21.87 -16.41
C PHE A 2 55.64 -20.49 -16.99
N PRO A 3 55.52 -20.24 -18.31
CA PRO A 3 55.70 -18.90 -18.89
C PRO A 3 54.41 -18.06 -18.87
N LYS A 4 53.23 -18.70 -18.82
CA LYS A 4 51.92 -18.02 -18.88
C LYS A 4 51.61 -17.15 -17.66
N ILE A 5 52.11 -17.53 -16.48
CA ILE A 5 51.78 -16.86 -15.21
C ILE A 5 52.42 -15.46 -15.13
N LYS A 6 53.67 -15.30 -15.60
CA LYS A 6 54.38 -14.01 -15.59
C LYS A 6 53.72 -12.94 -16.46
N LYS A 7 53.07 -13.33 -17.56
CA LYS A 7 52.41 -12.39 -18.50
C LYS A 7 51.15 -11.79 -17.87
N ILE A 8 50.40 -12.59 -17.12
CA ILE A 8 49.19 -12.17 -16.41
C ILE A 8 49.53 -11.20 -15.27
N GLN A 9 50.58 -11.50 -14.49
CA GLN A 9 51.03 -10.62 -13.40
C GLN A 9 51.47 -9.22 -13.89
N LYS A 10 52.13 -9.14 -15.06
CA LYS A 10 52.56 -7.87 -15.66
C LYS A 10 51.37 -7.01 -16.11
N VAL A 11 50.32 -7.64 -16.63
CA VAL A 11 49.07 -6.97 -17.04
C VAL A 11 48.33 -6.42 -15.82
N TRP A 12 48.20 -7.21 -14.75
CA TRP A 12 47.58 -6.75 -13.50
C TRP A 12 48.35 -5.60 -12.85
N ASN A 13 49.68 -5.65 -12.82
CA ASN A 13 50.49 -4.53 -12.30
C ASN A 13 50.40 -3.27 -13.17
N PHE A 14 50.26 -3.39 -14.49
CA PHE A 14 50.04 -2.25 -15.38
C PHE A 14 48.66 -1.61 -15.15
N VAL A 15 47.63 -2.43 -14.95
CA VAL A 15 46.27 -2.00 -14.61
C VAL A 15 46.22 -1.30 -13.24
N LEU A 16 46.94 -1.82 -12.24
CA LEU A 16 47.01 -1.24 -10.88
C LEU A 16 47.85 0.05 -10.78
N ASN A 17 48.95 0.18 -11.54
CA ASN A 17 49.79 1.39 -11.52
C ASN A 17 49.23 2.53 -12.37
N ASN A 18 48.26 2.26 -13.25
CA ASN A 18 47.68 3.27 -14.12
C ASN A 18 46.46 3.91 -13.45
N ARG A 19 46.69 4.96 -12.66
CA ARG A 19 45.67 5.69 -11.89
C ARG A 19 44.44 6.07 -12.72
N LEU A 20 44.62 6.38 -14.01
CA LEU A 20 43.56 6.79 -14.93
C LEU A 20 42.64 5.61 -15.29
N LEU A 21 43.23 4.43 -15.53
CA LEU A 21 42.50 3.21 -15.84
C LEU A 21 41.72 2.69 -14.61
N LEU A 22 42.30 2.83 -13.42
CA LEU A 22 41.64 2.51 -12.15
C LEU A 22 40.41 3.41 -11.92
N LEU A 23 40.54 4.72 -12.18
CA LEU A 23 39.45 5.70 -12.13
C LEU A 23 38.31 5.34 -13.11
N ILE A 24 38.65 4.98 -14.35
CA ILE A 24 37.66 4.57 -15.36
C ILE A 24 36.89 3.33 -14.90
N ILE A 25 37.57 2.33 -14.34
CA ILE A 25 36.92 1.10 -13.83
C ILE A 25 35.99 1.40 -12.65
N ILE A 26 36.40 2.27 -11.72
CA ILE A 26 35.57 2.69 -10.59
C ILE A 26 34.31 3.41 -11.09
N VAL A 27 34.47 4.36 -12.01
CA VAL A 27 33.35 5.10 -12.60
C VAL A 27 32.39 4.17 -13.35
N PHE A 28 32.90 3.23 -14.15
CA PHE A 28 32.07 2.24 -14.85
C PHE A 28 31.34 1.31 -13.88
N SER A 29 31.98 0.92 -12.78
CA SER A 29 31.37 0.09 -11.75
C SER A 29 30.20 0.83 -11.08
N HIS A 30 30.36 2.12 -10.78
CA HIS A 30 29.28 2.95 -10.22
C HIS A 30 28.14 3.18 -11.23
N LEU A 31 28.46 3.43 -12.51
CA LEU A 31 27.45 3.56 -13.56
C LEU A 31 26.67 2.25 -13.77
N PHE A 32 27.33 1.10 -13.66
CA PHE A 32 26.69 -0.20 -13.77
C PHE A 32 25.75 -0.48 -12.59
N ILE A 33 26.20 -0.22 -11.36
CA ILE A 33 25.36 -0.33 -10.16
C ILE A 33 24.16 0.62 -10.23
N ALA A 34 24.37 1.87 -10.67
CA ALA A 34 23.29 2.84 -10.86
C ALA A 34 22.29 2.39 -11.94
N SER A 35 22.76 1.80 -13.04
CA SER A 35 21.91 1.25 -14.10
C SER A 35 21.06 0.08 -13.62
N CYS A 36 21.64 -0.87 -12.87
CA CYS A 36 20.88 -1.98 -12.28
C CYS A 36 19.83 -1.49 -11.28
N ALA A 37 20.18 -0.54 -10.41
CA ALA A 37 19.23 0.06 -9.48
C ALA A 37 18.07 0.76 -10.23
N ASN A 38 18.39 1.51 -11.29
CA ASN A 38 17.38 2.18 -12.10
C ASN A 38 16.47 1.18 -12.83
N HIS A 39 17.02 0.11 -13.42
CA HIS A 39 16.23 -0.92 -14.09
C HIS A 39 15.30 -1.65 -13.11
N GLN A 40 15.75 -1.90 -11.87
CA GLN A 40 14.91 -2.51 -10.84
C GLN A 40 13.76 -1.58 -10.44
N LEU A 41 14.02 -0.27 -10.28
CA LEU A 41 12.99 0.72 -9.98
C LEU A 41 11.94 0.83 -11.10
N VAL A 42 12.38 0.88 -12.37
CA VAL A 42 11.48 0.93 -13.53
C VAL A 42 10.56 -0.29 -13.58
N ARG A 43 11.14 -1.50 -13.45
CA ARG A 43 10.36 -2.75 -13.44
C ARG A 43 9.32 -2.79 -12.31
N ASN A 44 9.70 -2.31 -11.14
CA ASN A 44 8.81 -2.26 -9.97
C ASN A 44 7.65 -1.27 -10.18
N SER A 45 7.93 -0.11 -10.79
CA SER A 45 6.91 0.85 -11.21
C SER A 45 5.94 0.24 -12.23
N GLU A 46 6.43 -0.54 -13.20
CA GLU A 46 5.58 -1.22 -14.19
C GLU A 46 4.66 -2.25 -13.55
N LEU A 47 5.18 -3.09 -12.65
CA LEU A 47 4.39 -4.10 -11.91
C LEU A 47 3.31 -3.45 -11.03
N TRP A 48 3.61 -2.30 -10.44
CA TRP A 48 2.61 -1.55 -9.66
C TRP A 48 1.50 -0.98 -10.54
N GLN A 49 1.84 -0.44 -11.71
CA GLN A 49 0.83 0.07 -12.67
C GLN A 49 -0.06 -1.05 -13.21
N GLU A 50 0.52 -2.20 -13.60
CA GLU A 50 -0.26 -3.36 -14.03
C GLU A 50 -1.25 -3.80 -12.94
N ARG A 51 -0.78 -3.80 -11.68
CA ARG A 51 -1.63 -4.11 -10.53
C ARG A 51 -2.74 -3.07 -10.34
N LEU A 52 -2.47 -1.78 -10.54
CA LEU A 52 -3.49 -0.74 -10.49
C LEU A 52 -4.56 -0.93 -11.58
N ASP A 53 -4.15 -1.27 -12.81
CA ASP A 53 -5.06 -1.49 -13.93
C ASP A 53 -6.02 -2.66 -13.67
N VAL A 54 -5.50 -3.79 -13.16
CA VAL A 54 -6.34 -4.95 -12.81
C VAL A 54 -7.35 -4.60 -11.73
N VAL A 55 -6.90 -3.91 -10.68
CA VAL A 55 -7.75 -3.53 -9.55
C VAL A 55 -8.81 -2.51 -9.97
N ASN A 56 -8.44 -1.54 -10.81
CA ASN A 56 -9.35 -0.53 -11.32
C ASN A 56 -10.42 -1.13 -12.25
N GLY A 57 -10.09 -2.22 -12.95
CA GLY A 57 -11.00 -2.97 -13.80
C GLY A 57 -12.05 -3.82 -13.07
N LEU A 58 -11.96 -3.98 -11.74
CA LEU A 58 -12.93 -4.78 -10.97
C LEU A 58 -14.28 -4.07 -10.87
N SER A 59 -15.31 -4.63 -11.51
CA SER A 59 -16.69 -4.15 -11.44
C SER A 59 -17.37 -4.54 -10.13
N GLU A 60 -17.24 -5.80 -9.72
CA GLU A 60 -17.82 -6.36 -8.51
C GLU A 60 -16.76 -7.08 -7.68
N TYR A 61 -16.81 -6.91 -6.36
CA TYR A 61 -15.98 -7.67 -5.44
C TYR A 61 -16.51 -7.58 -4.01
N ARG A 62 -16.05 -8.50 -3.17
CA ARG A 62 -16.28 -8.47 -1.73
C ARG A 62 -15.00 -8.70 -0.97
N ILE A 63 -14.69 -7.82 -0.02
CA ILE A 63 -13.55 -7.93 0.88
C ILE A 63 -14.07 -8.10 2.30
N LYS A 64 -13.61 -9.14 2.99
CA LYS A 64 -13.92 -9.38 4.41
C LYS A 64 -12.64 -9.40 5.22
N GLY A 65 -12.79 -9.10 6.51
CA GLY A 65 -11.65 -9.05 7.39
C GLY A 65 -12.01 -8.69 8.82
N SER A 66 -10.97 -8.40 9.60
CA SER A 66 -11.11 -7.85 10.94
C SER A 66 -10.82 -6.36 10.94
N LEU A 67 -11.42 -5.64 11.88
CA LEU A 67 -10.98 -4.30 12.22
C LEU A 67 -10.79 -4.12 13.72
N SER A 68 -9.93 -3.18 14.04
CA SER A 68 -9.87 -2.58 15.36
C SER A 68 -9.89 -1.07 15.23
N LEU A 69 -10.59 -0.42 16.15
CA LEU A 69 -10.63 1.02 16.28
C LEU A 69 -10.17 1.36 17.69
N LEU A 70 -9.15 2.20 17.80
CA LEU A 70 -8.70 2.77 19.05
C LEU A 70 -8.94 4.27 19.01
N MET A 71 -9.71 4.77 19.97
CA MET A 71 -9.98 6.17 20.21
C MET A 71 -9.37 6.58 21.56
N ASN A 72 -9.29 7.88 21.84
CA ASN A 72 -8.77 8.38 23.12
C ASN A 72 -9.48 7.82 24.38
N ARG A 73 -10.77 7.47 24.28
CA ARG A 73 -11.61 7.05 25.42
C ARG A 73 -12.37 5.74 25.20
N SER A 74 -12.22 5.13 24.03
CA SER A 74 -12.95 3.91 23.68
C SER A 74 -12.14 3.07 22.70
N SER A 75 -12.45 1.79 22.64
CA SER A 75 -11.87 0.87 21.67
C SER A 75 -12.94 -0.10 21.18
N PHE A 76 -12.81 -0.51 19.94
CA PHE A 76 -13.68 -1.50 19.31
C PHE A 76 -12.83 -2.53 18.57
N VAL A 77 -13.28 -3.79 18.60
CA VAL A 77 -12.72 -4.87 17.79
C VAL A 77 -13.87 -5.65 17.20
N GLY A 78 -13.77 -5.98 15.92
CA GLY A 78 -14.82 -6.69 15.22
C GLY A 78 -14.40 -7.16 13.85
N SER A 79 -15.40 -7.44 13.02
CA SER A 79 -15.22 -7.83 11.62
C SER A 79 -15.83 -6.80 10.70
N PHE A 80 -15.31 -6.73 9.47
CA PHE A 80 -15.94 -5.96 8.42
C PHE A 80 -16.26 -6.84 7.22
N ASP A 81 -17.25 -6.39 6.48
CA ASP A 81 -17.72 -6.98 5.24
C ASP A 81 -18.03 -5.86 4.27
N CYS A 82 -17.20 -5.76 3.23
CA CYS A 82 -17.24 -4.70 2.26
C CYS A 82 -17.57 -5.28 0.88
N PHE A 83 -18.70 -4.87 0.33
CA PHE A 83 -19.16 -5.29 -0.99
C PHE A 83 -19.22 -4.09 -1.93
N LYS A 84 -18.63 -4.24 -3.11
CA LYS A 84 -18.83 -3.37 -4.27
C LYS A 84 -19.62 -4.16 -5.32
N GLY A 85 -20.77 -3.65 -5.71
CA GLY A 85 -21.53 -4.15 -6.86
C GLY A 85 -21.84 -3.02 -7.83
N ASN A 86 -22.34 -3.37 -9.02
CA ASN A 86 -22.67 -2.39 -10.06
C ASN A 86 -23.79 -1.41 -9.65
N PHE A 87 -24.76 -1.87 -8.85
CA PHE A 87 -25.93 -1.08 -8.48
C PHE A 87 -25.93 -0.62 -7.02
N ALA A 88 -25.18 -1.29 -6.16
CA ALA A 88 -25.12 -1.00 -4.74
C ALA A 88 -23.76 -1.40 -4.17
N SER A 89 -23.25 -0.58 -3.26
CA SER A 89 -22.07 -0.89 -2.46
C SER A 89 -22.45 -0.82 -0.99
N LYS A 90 -21.77 -1.59 -0.15
CA LYS A 90 -22.08 -1.66 1.28
C LYS A 90 -20.86 -2.01 2.09
N PHE A 91 -20.61 -1.24 3.13
CA PHE A 91 -19.64 -1.54 4.16
C PHE A 91 -20.37 -1.80 5.47
N ILE A 92 -20.13 -2.98 6.05
CA ILE A 92 -20.76 -3.40 7.29
C ILE A 92 -19.68 -3.73 8.30
N VAL A 93 -19.80 -3.18 9.50
CA VAL A 93 -19.00 -3.59 10.66
C VAL A 93 -19.86 -4.38 11.62
N ARG A 94 -19.32 -5.48 12.14
CA ARG A 94 -19.94 -6.33 13.14
C ARG A 94 -19.08 -6.44 14.37
N ASP A 95 -19.70 -6.46 15.53
CA ASP A 95 -19.03 -6.74 16.79
C ASP A 95 -18.56 -8.21 16.88
N TYR A 96 -17.98 -8.57 18.02
CA TYR A 96 -17.53 -9.93 18.30
C TYR A 96 -18.64 -10.99 18.20
N PHE A 97 -19.90 -10.61 18.44
CA PHE A 97 -21.07 -11.50 18.37
C PHE A 97 -21.71 -11.54 16.98
N GLY A 98 -21.15 -10.81 16.00
CA GLY A 98 -21.69 -10.73 14.64
C GLY A 98 -22.85 -9.74 14.49
N LYS A 99 -23.17 -8.94 15.51
CA LYS A 99 -24.22 -7.92 15.41
C LYS A 99 -23.71 -6.71 14.62
N PRO A 100 -24.47 -6.20 13.62
CA PRO A 100 -24.09 -5.00 12.90
C PRO A 100 -24.07 -3.76 13.82
N VAL A 101 -22.94 -3.06 13.84
CA VAL A 101 -22.72 -1.84 14.63
C VAL A 101 -22.51 -0.60 13.77
N LEU A 102 -22.03 -0.78 12.54
CA LEU A 102 -21.90 0.27 11.52
C LEU A 102 -22.36 -0.28 10.18
N THR A 103 -23.10 0.52 9.43
CA THR A 103 -23.44 0.23 8.03
C THR A 103 -23.54 1.53 7.25
N PHE A 104 -22.89 1.58 6.08
CA PHE A 104 -23.03 2.68 5.13
C PHE A 104 -22.77 2.19 3.70
N ASP A 105 -23.22 2.96 2.72
CA ASP A 105 -22.79 2.80 1.32
C ASP A 105 -21.50 3.63 1.11
N PRO A 106 -20.36 2.99 0.76
CA PRO A 106 -19.11 3.69 0.46
C PRO A 106 -19.22 4.75 -0.66
N ASN A 107 -20.21 4.63 -1.54
CA ASN A 107 -20.45 5.60 -2.62
C ASN A 107 -21.43 6.71 -2.19
N HIS A 108 -22.24 6.47 -1.16
CA HIS A 108 -23.22 7.42 -0.61
C HIS A 108 -23.22 7.28 0.92
N PRO A 109 -22.35 8.00 1.65
CA PRO A 109 -22.07 7.72 3.05
C PRO A 109 -23.16 8.23 4.01
N GLU A 110 -24.40 7.77 3.83
CA GLU A 110 -25.41 7.84 4.88
C GLU A 110 -25.06 6.79 5.96
N LEU A 111 -24.49 7.27 7.06
CA LEU A 111 -23.98 6.43 8.15
C LEU A 111 -25.08 6.04 9.13
N ILE A 112 -25.36 4.73 9.21
CA ILE A 112 -26.17 4.12 10.25
C ILE A 112 -25.22 3.58 11.33
N VAL A 113 -25.20 4.24 12.48
CA VAL A 113 -24.30 3.94 13.62
C VAL A 113 -25.14 3.46 14.80
N ASN A 114 -24.80 2.29 15.35
CA ASN A 114 -25.48 1.70 16.50
C ASN A 114 -24.54 1.50 17.70
N ASP A 115 -23.29 1.97 17.62
CA ASP A 115 -22.27 1.81 18.67
C ASP A 115 -21.49 3.12 18.88
N SER A 116 -21.40 3.52 20.15
CA SER A 116 -20.77 4.78 20.58
C SER A 116 -19.29 4.92 20.22
N ALA A 117 -18.56 3.81 20.02
CA ALA A 117 -17.18 3.86 19.55
C ALA A 117 -17.07 4.46 18.14
N PHE A 118 -18.12 4.31 17.33
CA PHE A 118 -18.20 4.82 15.96
C PHE A 118 -18.90 6.19 15.86
N ASP A 119 -19.62 6.64 16.90
CA ASP A 119 -20.20 7.99 16.93
C ASP A 119 -19.13 9.07 16.78
N ALA A 120 -17.96 8.85 17.37
CA ALA A 120 -16.82 9.75 17.21
C ALA A 120 -16.23 9.71 15.80
N LEU A 121 -16.32 8.59 15.07
CA LEU A 121 -15.86 8.50 13.68
C LEU A 121 -16.83 9.20 12.72
N LYS A 122 -18.14 9.13 12.98
CA LYS A 122 -19.15 9.88 12.23
C LYS A 122 -18.86 11.38 12.22
N ASN A 123 -18.38 11.90 13.34
CA ASN A 123 -18.02 13.33 13.49
C ASN A 123 -16.58 13.65 13.05
N ASN A 124 -15.70 12.65 12.84
CA ASN A 124 -14.27 12.85 12.57
C ASN A 124 -13.81 12.32 11.19
N PHE A 125 -14.41 12.84 10.12
CA PHE A 125 -13.83 12.87 8.75
C PHE A 125 -13.75 11.56 7.94
N ILE A 126 -13.50 10.38 8.51
CA ILE A 126 -13.19 9.16 7.71
C ILE A 126 -14.35 8.77 6.77
N PHE A 127 -15.59 9.17 7.07
CA PHE A 127 -16.76 8.82 6.28
C PHE A 127 -17.55 10.04 5.76
N ASN A 128 -17.13 11.27 6.07
CA ASN A 128 -17.79 12.47 5.55
C ASN A 128 -17.02 13.02 4.35
N ASN A 129 -17.43 12.61 3.14
CA ASN A 129 -17.35 13.35 1.87
C ASN A 129 -16.15 14.29 1.61
N ASP A 130 -14.94 13.91 1.96
CA ASP A 130 -13.77 14.39 1.21
C ASP A 130 -13.69 13.55 -0.05
N ASN A 131 -13.86 14.17 -1.24
CA ASN A 131 -13.80 13.52 -2.56
C ASN A 131 -12.51 12.70 -2.82
N GLU A 132 -11.54 12.79 -1.92
CA GLU A 132 -10.22 12.18 -2.01
C GLU A 132 -10.09 10.85 -1.23
N PHE A 133 -11.04 10.52 -0.32
CA PHE A 133 -10.98 9.27 0.45
C PHE A 133 -12.19 8.39 0.24
N ASN A 134 -11.93 7.13 -0.10
CA ASN A 134 -12.93 6.08 -0.14
C ASN A 134 -12.36 4.82 0.54
N ILE A 135 -13.15 4.20 1.42
CA ILE A 135 -12.79 2.97 2.10
C ILE A 135 -12.54 1.83 1.11
N LEU A 136 -13.32 1.73 0.03
CA LEU A 136 -13.17 0.74 -1.04
C LEU A 136 -11.79 0.85 -1.70
N SER A 137 -11.47 2.06 -2.14
CA SER A 137 -10.16 2.44 -2.69
C SER A 137 -9.02 2.08 -1.73
N SER A 138 -9.21 2.35 -0.44
CA SER A 138 -8.19 2.08 0.58
C SER A 138 -7.96 0.59 0.82
N LEU A 139 -9.02 -0.23 0.85
CA LEU A 139 -8.91 -1.69 0.98
C LEU A 139 -8.09 -2.31 -0.16
N LEU A 140 -8.05 -1.63 -1.30
CA LEU A 140 -7.34 -2.03 -2.50
C LEU A 140 -6.07 -1.20 -2.77
N ALA A 141 -5.63 -0.30 -1.89
CA ALA A 141 -4.51 0.63 -2.17
C ALA A 141 -4.60 1.30 -3.56
N LEU A 142 -5.81 1.77 -3.90
CA LEU A 142 -6.13 2.47 -5.15
C LEU A 142 -6.53 3.92 -4.82
N PRO A 143 -5.58 4.79 -4.45
CA PRO A 143 -5.88 6.20 -4.20
C PRO A 143 -6.41 6.85 -5.48
N VAL A 144 -7.57 7.50 -5.41
CA VAL A 144 -8.20 8.21 -6.54
C VAL A 144 -8.18 9.70 -6.24
N ASN A 145 -7.81 10.53 -7.22
CA ASN A 145 -7.76 11.99 -7.11
C ASN A 145 -6.81 12.51 -6.00
N ILE A 146 -5.68 11.82 -5.78
CA ILE A 146 -4.67 12.25 -4.81
C ILE A 146 -3.41 12.70 -5.56
N GLU A 147 -2.84 13.82 -5.13
CA GLU A 147 -1.59 14.36 -5.67
C GLU A 147 -0.41 13.41 -5.41
N GLN A 148 0.52 13.32 -6.36
CA GLN A 148 1.59 12.32 -6.30
C GLN A 148 2.55 12.50 -5.10
N ASP A 149 2.75 13.72 -4.63
CA ASP A 149 3.61 14.03 -3.47
C ASP A 149 3.04 13.53 -2.14
N ARG A 150 1.74 13.24 -2.10
CA ARG A 150 1.04 12.61 -0.96
C ARG A 150 1.14 11.08 -0.97
N LEU A 151 1.60 10.48 -2.06
CA LEU A 151 1.78 9.04 -2.23
C LEU A 151 3.24 8.65 -1.97
N ILE A 152 3.46 7.80 -0.98
CA ILE A 152 4.81 7.35 -0.59
C ILE A 152 4.96 5.87 -0.95
N TYR A 153 6.01 5.58 -1.71
CA TYR A 153 6.34 4.24 -2.19
C TYR A 153 7.60 3.71 -1.50
N ASP A 154 7.71 2.38 -1.37
CA ASP A 154 8.96 1.74 -0.95
C ASP A 154 9.98 1.64 -2.10
N ASP A 155 11.16 1.08 -1.80
CA ASP A 155 12.22 0.81 -2.77
C ASP A 155 11.80 -0.18 -3.87
N LYS A 156 10.70 -0.89 -3.64
CA LYS A 156 10.09 -1.85 -4.56
C LYS A 156 8.88 -1.28 -5.30
N GLY A 157 8.64 0.03 -5.24
CA GLY A 157 7.55 0.69 -5.96
C GLY A 157 6.16 0.37 -5.42
N TRP A 158 6.02 -0.23 -4.24
CA TRP A 158 4.73 -0.48 -3.60
C TRP A 158 4.28 0.74 -2.81
N LEU A 159 3.00 1.10 -2.94
CA LEU A 159 2.42 2.18 -2.15
C LEU A 159 2.41 1.78 -0.66
N ILE A 160 3.22 2.43 0.17
CA ILE A 160 3.28 2.11 1.60
C ILE A 160 2.53 3.12 2.46
N GLN A 161 2.29 4.33 1.95
CA GLN A 161 1.60 5.36 2.70
C GLN A 161 0.91 6.39 1.80
N VAL A 162 -0.24 6.89 2.26
CA VAL A 162 -0.95 8.05 1.70
C VAL A 162 -1.13 9.10 2.79
N LYS A 163 -0.74 10.34 2.50
CA LYS A 163 -0.87 11.47 3.43
C LYS A 163 -2.13 12.28 3.15
N TYR A 164 -2.91 12.52 4.18
CA TYR A 164 -4.02 13.49 4.19
C TYR A 164 -3.69 14.61 5.19
N PRO A 165 -4.39 15.76 5.14
CA PRO A 165 -4.05 16.90 6.01
C PRO A 165 -4.01 16.56 7.51
N GLU A 166 -4.96 15.76 8.00
CA GLU A 166 -5.12 15.48 9.43
C GLU A 166 -4.88 14.02 9.83
N TRP A 167 -4.58 13.16 8.86
CA TRP A 167 -4.42 11.72 9.09
C TRP A 167 -3.62 11.06 7.96
N THR A 168 -3.26 9.80 8.16
CA THR A 168 -2.41 9.05 7.24
C THR A 168 -2.88 7.61 7.10
N VAL A 169 -2.83 7.08 5.89
CA VAL A 169 -3.05 5.65 5.61
C VAL A 169 -1.69 4.98 5.47
N HIS A 170 -1.48 3.88 6.17
CA HIS A 170 -0.29 3.03 6.02
C HIS A 170 -0.69 1.66 5.53
N TYR A 171 -0.01 1.17 4.49
CA TYR A 171 -0.12 -0.19 3.99
C TYR A 171 1.06 -0.99 4.54
N GLU A 172 0.85 -1.66 5.68
CA GLU A 172 1.94 -2.30 6.42
C GLU A 172 2.47 -3.56 5.74
N SER A 173 1.62 -4.25 4.98
CA SER A 173 1.99 -5.44 4.23
C SER A 173 0.98 -5.73 3.12
N TYR A 174 1.43 -6.47 2.12
CA TYR A 174 0.62 -6.96 1.00
C TYR A 174 0.48 -8.48 1.06
N GLN A 175 -0.57 -9.01 0.42
CA GLN A 175 -0.81 -10.44 0.25
C GLN A 175 -1.50 -10.71 -1.08
N THR A 176 -1.44 -11.96 -1.54
CA THR A 176 -2.17 -12.41 -2.72
C THR A 176 -3.45 -13.13 -2.29
N LEU A 177 -4.61 -12.63 -2.70
CA LEU A 177 -5.92 -13.29 -2.56
C LEU A 177 -6.55 -13.40 -3.95
N ASN A 178 -7.06 -14.58 -4.32
CA ASN A 178 -7.60 -14.86 -5.66
C ASN A 178 -6.68 -14.38 -6.82
N GLY A 179 -5.36 -14.55 -6.67
CA GLY A 179 -4.38 -14.11 -7.67
C GLY A 179 -4.10 -12.60 -7.70
N LEU A 180 -4.81 -11.79 -6.90
CA LEU A 180 -4.65 -10.36 -6.84
C LEU A 180 -3.82 -9.93 -5.62
N VAL A 181 -2.82 -9.07 -5.85
CA VAL A 181 -2.02 -8.50 -4.76
C VAL A 181 -2.75 -7.30 -4.15
N ILE A 182 -3.18 -7.43 -2.90
CA ILE A 182 -3.89 -6.38 -2.15
C ILE A 182 -3.24 -6.14 -0.79
N PRO A 183 -3.47 -4.98 -0.16
CA PRO A 183 -3.06 -4.78 1.21
C PRO A 183 -3.59 -5.88 2.13
N LYS A 184 -2.71 -6.42 2.98
CA LYS A 184 -3.08 -7.34 4.05
C LYS A 184 -3.51 -6.57 5.29
N LYS A 185 -2.72 -5.57 5.69
CA LYS A 185 -2.96 -4.77 6.88
C LYS A 185 -2.85 -3.28 6.54
N ILE A 186 -3.91 -2.56 6.85
CA ILE A 186 -4.05 -1.14 6.58
C ILE A 186 -4.26 -0.44 7.92
N THR A 187 -3.48 0.60 8.20
CA THR A 187 -3.65 1.39 9.43
C THR A 187 -3.84 2.86 9.07
N ILE A 188 -5.01 3.38 9.42
CA ILE A 188 -5.39 4.78 9.28
C ILE A 188 -5.21 5.46 10.63
N LYS A 189 -4.34 6.46 10.70
CA LYS A 189 -3.97 7.15 11.95
C LYS A 189 -4.29 8.64 11.82
N GLY A 190 -5.15 9.14 12.71
CA GLY A 190 -5.33 10.56 12.95
C GLY A 190 -4.85 10.94 14.36
N ARG A 191 -5.08 12.20 14.76
CA ARG A 191 -4.64 12.70 16.08
C ARG A 191 -5.32 11.99 17.25
N SER A 192 -6.60 11.62 17.11
CA SER A 192 -7.45 11.08 18.17
C SER A 192 -7.91 9.64 17.95
N PHE A 193 -7.47 9.02 16.84
CA PHE A 193 -7.93 7.70 16.44
C PHE A 193 -6.84 6.89 15.71
N ARG A 194 -6.99 5.57 15.80
CA ARG A 194 -6.31 4.60 14.96
C ARG A 194 -7.30 3.53 14.53
N LEU A 195 -7.55 3.44 13.23
CA LEU A 195 -8.32 2.37 12.60
C LEU A 195 -7.33 1.40 11.94
N THR A 196 -7.39 0.13 12.32
CA THR A 196 -6.63 -0.93 11.66
C THR A 196 -7.59 -1.90 11.01
N LEU A 197 -7.41 -2.15 9.72
CA LEU A 197 -8.15 -3.11 8.90
C LEU A 197 -7.19 -4.23 8.51
N VAL A 198 -7.65 -5.48 8.61
CA VAL A 198 -6.91 -6.64 8.12
C VAL A 198 -7.78 -7.40 7.14
N ASN A 199 -7.41 -7.32 5.85
CA ASN A 199 -8.08 -8.06 4.79
C ASN A 199 -7.75 -9.56 4.96
N SER A 200 -8.75 -10.42 4.87
CA SER A 200 -8.55 -11.89 4.95
C SER A 200 -9.21 -12.65 3.81
N VAL A 201 -10.23 -12.09 3.19
CA VAL A 201 -10.96 -12.71 2.08
C VAL A 201 -11.18 -11.67 0.99
N LEU A 202 -11.02 -12.10 -0.26
CA LEU A 202 -11.44 -11.41 -1.46
C LEU A 202 -12.32 -12.38 -2.26
N GLU A 203 -13.47 -11.91 -2.74
CA GLU A 203 -14.36 -12.58 -3.69
C GLU A 203 -14.48 -11.64 -4.91
N ILE A 204 -14.28 -12.16 -6.12
CA ILE A 204 -14.34 -11.45 -7.40
C ILE A 204 -15.19 -12.24 -8.39
#